data_AF-A0A7I8EL38-F1
#
_entry.id   AF-A0A7I8EL38-F1
#
_cell.length_a   1.000
_cell.length_b   1.000
_cell.length_c   1.000
_cell.angle_alpha   90.00
_cell.angle_beta   90.00
_cell.angle_gamma   90.00
#
_symmetry.space_group_name_H-M   'P 1'
#
loop_
_entity.id
_entity.type
_entity.pdbx_description
1 polymer ?
#
loop_
_entity_poly.entity_id
_entity_poly.type
_entity_poly.pdbx_seq_one_letter_code
_entity_poly.pdbx_strand_id
1 'polypeptide(L)' 'MKKQFVFSLMDKATARAIQACLDFARQEFTPQHFLLYVFPWNKRAIRVYERVGFQPVRSYVQRNSDGGHEFVEMSRDV' A
#
# COMPACT_ATOMS: atom_id res chain seq x y z
N MET A 1 -13.93 -20.38 11.02
CA MET A 1 -14.40 -20.03 9.65
C MET A 1 -14.93 -18.58 9.52
N LYS A 2 -15.75 -18.04 10.43
CA LYS A 2 -16.34 -16.68 10.30
C LYS A 2 -15.33 -15.51 10.32
N LYS A 3 -14.29 -15.55 11.15
CA LYS A 3 -13.29 -14.44 11.26
C LYS A 3 -12.53 -14.20 9.96
N GLN A 4 -12.09 -15.26 9.27
CA GLN A 4 -11.32 -15.14 8.03
C GLN A 4 -12.12 -14.54 6.87
N PHE A 5 -13.44 -14.79 6.85
CA PHE A 5 -14.33 -14.22 5.84
C PHE A 5 -14.55 -12.71 6.04
N VAL A 6 -14.68 -12.25 7.30
CA VAL A 6 -14.82 -10.83 7.63
C VAL A 6 -13.56 -10.04 7.27
N PHE A 7 -12.37 -10.55 7.61
CA PHE A 7 -11.11 -9.89 7.23
C PHE A 7 -10.93 -9.79 5.71
N SER A 8 -11.28 -10.85 4.97
CA SER A 8 -11.24 -10.86 3.51
C SER A 8 -12.17 -9.82 2.87
N LEU A 9 -13.39 -9.68 3.39
CA LEU A 9 -14.34 -8.64 2.94
C LEU A 9 -13.81 -7.23 3.22
N MET A 10 -13.24 -7.03 4.41
CA MET A 10 -12.67 -5.75 4.82
C MET A 10 -11.49 -5.36 3.91
N ASP A 11 -10.62 -6.31 3.56
CA ASP A 11 -9.50 -6.06 2.64
C ASP A 11 -9.97 -5.70 1.22
N LYS A 12 -11.10 -6.26 0.75
CA LYS A 12 -11.70 -5.88 -0.54
C LYS A 12 -12.30 -4.48 -0.50
N ALA A 13 -12.98 -4.11 0.58
CA ALA A 13 -13.51 -2.77 0.77
C ALA A 13 -12.37 -1.73 0.83
N THR A 14 -11.30 -2.03 1.56
CA THR A 14 -10.10 -1.18 1.62
C THR A 14 -9.43 -1.03 0.25
N ALA A 15 -9.29 -2.11 -0.52
CA ALA A 15 -8.74 -2.05 -1.88
C ALA A 15 -9.58 -1.13 -2.79
N ARG A 16 -10.92 -1.19 -2.71
CA ARG A 16 -11.79 -0.29 -3.49
C ARG A 16 -11.62 1.17 -3.10
N ALA A 17 -11.52 1.46 -1.80
CA ALA A 17 -11.29 2.83 -1.33
C ALA A 17 -9.95 3.38 -1.85
N ILE A 18 -8.88 2.57 -1.80
CA ILE A 18 -7.57 2.96 -2.34
C ILE A 18 -7.65 3.18 -3.85
N GLN A 19 -8.32 2.29 -4.59
CA GLN A 19 -8.49 2.48 -6.04
C GLN A 19 -9.19 3.80 -6.36
N ALA A 20 -10.24 4.18 -5.62
CA ALA A 20 -10.91 5.46 -5.80
C ALA A 20 -9.98 6.66 -5.53
N CYS A 21 -9.12 6.59 -4.52
CA CYS A 21 -8.11 7.61 -4.27
C CYS A 21 -7.09 7.72 -5.42
N LEU A 22 -6.65 6.59 -5.97
CA LEU A 22 -5.71 6.56 -7.10
C LEU A 22 -6.36 7.11 -8.38
N ASP A 23 -7.63 6.77 -8.63
CA ASP A 23 -8.38 7.26 -9.79
C ASP A 23 -8.55 8.78 -9.72
N PHE A 24 -8.90 9.30 -8.54
CA PHE A 24 -8.95 10.74 -8.28
C PHE A 24 -7.58 11.39 -8.50
N ALA A 25 -6.53 10.85 -7.88
CA ALA A 25 -5.19 11.42 -8.01
C ALA A 25 -4.67 11.38 -9.45
N ARG A 26 -5.03 10.35 -10.23
CA ARG A 26 -4.70 10.26 -11.65
C ARG A 26 -5.35 11.37 -12.46
N GLN A 27 -6.62 11.68 -12.18
CA GLN A 27 -7.38 12.72 -12.87
C GLN A 27 -6.88 14.12 -12.53
N GLU A 28 -6.60 14.38 -11.25
CA GLU A 28 -6.24 15.73 -10.77
C GLU A 28 -4.77 16.09 -10.97
N PHE A 29 -3.86 15.11 -10.89
CA PHE A 29 -2.42 15.40 -10.81
C PHE A 29 -1.58 14.83 -11.95
N THR A 30 -2.16 14.03 -12.85
CA THR A 30 -1.44 13.37 -13.96
C THR A 30 -0.07 12.78 -13.55
N PRO A 31 0.00 11.97 -12.48
CA PRO A 31 1.28 11.44 -12.02
C PRO A 31 1.86 10.47 -13.07
N GLN A 32 3.18 10.25 -13.02
CA GLN A 32 3.83 9.21 -13.82
C GLN A 32 3.83 7.85 -13.09
N HIS A 33 3.87 7.89 -11.75
CA HIS A 33 3.86 6.73 -10.88
C HIS A 33 3.37 7.13 -9.49
N PHE A 34 2.88 6.15 -8.72
CA PHE A 34 2.55 6.27 -7.31
C PHE A 34 3.60 5.55 -6.47
N LEU A 35 3.92 6.11 -5.30
CA LEU A 35 4.82 5.51 -4.32
C LEU A 35 4.13 5.45 -2.96
N LEU A 36 4.43 4.39 -2.21
CA LEU A 36 4.08 4.30 -0.79
C LEU A 36 5.19 3.59 -0.02
N TYR A 37 5.19 3.82 1.29
CA TYR A 37 6.13 3.24 2.22
C TYR A 37 5.35 2.54 3.33
N VAL A 38 5.65 1.27 3.57
CA VAL A 38 4.92 0.45 4.53
C VAL A 38 5.87 -0.32 5.42
N PHE A 39 5.55 -0.44 6.71
CA PHE A 39 6.33 -1.29 7.61
C PHE A 39 6.30 -2.76 7.13
N PRO A 40 7.45 -3.47 7.12
CA PRO A 40 7.53 -4.85 6.63
C PRO A 40 6.59 -5.83 7.33
N TRP A 41 6.27 -5.58 8.61
CA TRP A 41 5.37 -6.44 9.40
C TRP A 41 3.89 -6.24 9.06
N ASN A 42 3.51 -5.16 8.37
CA ASN A 42 2.13 -4.91 7.96
C ASN A 42 1.77 -5.69 6.69
N LYS A 43 1.89 -7.02 6.76
CA LYS A 43 1.62 -7.95 5.66
C LYS A 43 0.18 -7.85 5.14
N ARG A 44 -0.75 -7.36 5.97
CA ARG A 44 -2.13 -7.12 5.57
C ARG A 44 -2.24 -5.95 4.60
N ALA A 45 -1.65 -4.80 4.93
CA ALA A 45 -1.68 -3.64 4.04
C ALA A 45 -0.93 -3.92 2.73
N ILE A 46 0.23 -4.57 2.80
CA ILE A 46 1.00 -4.99 1.61
C ILE A 46 0.11 -5.77 0.63
N ARG A 47 -0.64 -6.78 1.11
CA ARG A 47 -1.57 -7.55 0.25
C ARG A 47 -2.70 -6.72 -0.37
N VAL A 48 -3.14 -5.67 0.32
CA VAL A 48 -4.16 -4.75 -0.22
C VAL A 48 -3.55 -3.87 -1.31
N TYR A 49 -2.32 -3.37 -1.10
CA TYR A 49 -1.60 -2.58 -2.11
C TYR A 49 -1.28 -3.41 -3.37
N GLU A 50 -0.83 -4.64 -3.21
CA GLU A 50 -0.59 -5.58 -4.32
C GLU A 50 -1.86 -5.80 -5.16
N ARG A 51 -3.03 -5.92 -4.52
CA ARG A 51 -4.32 -6.09 -5.23
C ARG A 51 -4.72 -4.89 -6.06
N VAL A 52 -4.26 -3.69 -5.72
CA VAL A 52 -4.52 -2.47 -6.49
C VAL A 52 -3.31 -2.08 -7.33
N GLY A 53 -2.40 -3.02 -7.61
CA GLY A 53 -1.35 -2.88 -8.62
C GLY A 53 -0.01 -2.34 -8.13
N PHE A 54 0.18 -2.10 -6.83
CA PHE A 54 1.52 -1.79 -6.31
C PHE A 54 2.41 -3.03 -6.30
N GLN A 55 3.70 -2.81 -6.55
CA GLN A 55 4.75 -3.82 -6.48
C GLN A 55 5.84 -3.37 -5.49
N PRO A 56 6.42 -4.28 -4.69
CA PRO A 56 7.56 -3.94 -3.85
C PRO A 56 8.78 -3.58 -4.71
N VAL A 57 9.45 -2.47 -4.38
CA VAL A 57 10.66 -1.99 -5.08
C VAL A 57 11.90 -2.34 -4.29
N ARG A 58 11.94 -1.95 -3.01
CA ARG A 58 13.07 -2.16 -2.11
C ARG A 58 12.66 -2.08 -0.65
N SER A 59 13.49 -2.63 0.23
CA SER A 59 13.46 -2.32 1.66
C SER A 59 14.56 -1.32 1.99
N TYR A 60 14.31 -0.41 2.93
CA TYR A 60 15.33 0.49 3.46
C TYR A 60 15.07 0.84 4.92
N VAL A 61 16.13 1.22 5.64
CA VAL A 61 16.04 1.72 7.02
C VAL A 61 16.04 3.24 6.99
N GLN A 62 14.93 3.84 7.40
CA GLN A 62 14.86 5.27 7.65
C GLN A 62 15.33 5.57 9.07
N ARG A 63 16.44 6.30 9.22
CA ARG A 63 16.92 6.77 10.52
C ARG A 63 16.17 8.02 10.96
N ASN A 64 15.66 8.01 12.19
CA ASN A 64 15.12 9.17 12.90
C ASN A 64 15.79 9.27 14.29
N SER A 65 15.42 10.29 15.09
CA SER A 65 15.98 10.54 16.43
C SER A 65 15.82 9.36 17.39
N ASP A 66 14.86 8.48 17.13
CA ASP A 66 14.42 7.43 18.05
C ASP A 66 14.96 6.04 17.67
N GLY A 67 15.84 5.97 16.67
CA GLY A 67 16.40 4.73 16.13
C GLY A 67 15.71 4.28 14.84
N GLY A 68 16.49 3.78 13.88
CA GLY A 68 15.99 3.57 12.51
C GLY A 68 14.86 2.54 12.39
N HIS A 69 13.90 2.84 11.52
CA HIS A 69 12.79 1.96 11.17
C HIS A 69 12.94 1.40 9.76
N GLU A 70 12.66 0.11 9.60
CA GLU A 70 12.61 -0.54 8.29
C GLU A 70 11.27 -0.24 7.60
N PHE A 71 11.34 0.08 6.31
CA PHE A 71 10.21 0.27 5.41
C PHE A 71 10.41 -0.54 4.14
N VAL A 72 9.29 -0.99 3.57
CA VAL A 72 9.19 -1.46 2.18
C VAL A 72 8.63 -0.31 1.36
N GLU A 73 9.38 0.12 0.34
CA GLU A 73 8.89 0.99 -0.72
C GLU A 73 8.12 0.14 -1.74
N MET A 74 6.92 0.59 -2.12
CA MET A 74 6.13 -0.01 -3.19
C MET A 74 5.77 1.05 -4.22
N SER A 75 5.79 0.66 -5.50
CA SER A 75 5.46 1.54 -6.62
C SER A 75 4.32 0.98 -7.46
N ARG A 76 3.60 1.87 -8.14
CA ARG A 76 2.62 1.53 -9.17
C ARG A 76 2.71 2.54 -10.30
N ASP A 77 2.87 2.05 -11.52
CA ASP A 77 2.76 2.90 -12.72
C ASP A 77 1.29 3.25 -13.01
N VAL A 78 1.07 4.42 -13.60
CA VAL A 78 -0.26 5.01 -13.83
C VAL A 78 -1.00 4.38 -15.02
#